data_AF-L7JWL7-F1
#
_entry.id   AF-L7JWL7-F1
#
_cell.length_a   1.000
_cell.length_b   1.000
_cell.length_c   1.000
_cell.angle_alpha   90.00
_cell.angle_beta   90.00
_cell.angle_gamma   90.00
#
_symmetry.space_group_name_H-M   'P 1'
#
loop_
_entity.id
_entity.type
_entity.pdbx_description
1 polymer ?
#
loop_
_entity_poly.entity_id
_entity_poly.type
_entity_poly.pdbx_seq_one_letter_code
_entity_poly.pdbx_strand_id
1 'polypeptide(L)'
;MPPLFLTAPRQYAMPAIKFTRCKENSFLSMDLHNDRIQFDYPAEIYGKNHRIGDKPILIKVKPVNAKKIFISSNNALGIFFMKKNVPIYITRPVYEQLVLRLRELQGYLVNYDDEHDKTDLRSVNDANITKAERNIIFITYNEITYFDTFMVEAVSSNTFLGWSNFILHVQNRKLAYVSTFSLKGRISFKMEPTKLHVIIYNQRQINTHGHNLDDFLRICQDDMIKIIPIDMSSMFLELFLFLLNTTRDMNIRICVVSSIYTAINRIVNGCGKWLNKKFRIEQHDPLPLIIKNVTYCDDLAGVNELDDDSIVFCTKEEFDVTNNSIDNGAYYGEMIGVLNKENGESTNGEKAQVTRAKVLNKENGKSTNGEKAQVTRAKEAVVDEDSPEDDVRIKRINTALGGADKNERIDFIIRSILKGDTTRAKGLFNRKYSVLNVMGYDMVSDYSFDLNLNSTVPEMRTFYGDPVIISNSGNGLKENDIAVTDEEVYVINVPNVDYYTYSIKNAERMSAGDNLLLFDGKIRNERLACTRNRLKRMFRETYYLYDGQYFFPGLRKKVWFDNDVFYIEDY
;
A
#
# COMPACT_ATOMS: atom_id res chain seq x y z
N MET A 1 4.92 -63.22 2.95
CA MET A 1 4.60 -61.78 2.88
C MET A 1 5.15 -61.12 4.13
N PRO A 2 6.05 -60.14 4.05
CA PRO A 2 6.48 -59.40 5.22
C PRO A 2 5.35 -58.46 5.67
N PRO A 3 5.21 -58.19 6.98
CA PRO A 3 4.12 -57.36 7.49
C PRO A 3 4.30 -55.91 7.03
N LEU A 4 3.23 -55.31 6.51
CA LEU A 4 3.15 -53.86 6.30
C LEU A 4 3.27 -53.18 7.67
N PHE A 5 4.44 -52.65 7.97
CA PHE A 5 4.60 -51.68 9.04
C PHE A 5 3.89 -50.40 8.59
N LEU A 6 2.70 -50.16 9.16
CA LEU A 6 2.08 -48.84 9.17
C LEU A 6 3.03 -47.91 9.92
N THR A 7 3.83 -47.15 9.17
CA THR A 7 4.64 -46.07 9.72
C THR A 7 3.71 -45.12 10.47
N ALA A 8 4.03 -44.86 11.75
CA ALA A 8 3.30 -43.90 12.56
C ALA A 8 3.09 -42.58 11.78
N PRO A 9 1.91 -41.94 11.90
CA PRO A 9 1.64 -40.69 11.21
C PRO A 9 2.74 -39.69 11.59
N ARG A 10 3.50 -39.20 10.61
CA ARG A 10 4.49 -38.15 10.81
C ARG A 10 3.80 -37.00 11.53
N GLN A 11 4.26 -36.65 12.73
CA GLN A 11 3.84 -35.43 13.39
C GLN A 11 4.30 -34.26 12.51
N TYR A 12 3.33 -33.58 11.91
CA TYR A 12 3.59 -32.46 11.02
C TYR A 12 3.82 -31.18 11.82
N ALA A 13 4.80 -30.38 11.38
CA ALA A 13 5.13 -29.10 12.00
C ALA A 13 3.93 -28.13 12.00
N MET A 14 3.74 -27.45 13.13
CA MET A 14 2.68 -26.46 13.33
C MET A 14 2.93 -25.19 12.49
N PRO A 15 1.88 -24.59 11.89
CA PRO A 15 2.02 -23.28 11.25
C PRO A 15 2.45 -22.22 12.27
N ALA A 16 3.51 -21.51 11.94
CA ALA A 16 3.91 -20.29 12.64
C ALA A 16 3.35 -19.07 11.90
N ILE A 17 2.65 -18.20 12.64
CA ILE A 17 2.06 -16.97 12.14
C ILE A 17 2.81 -15.78 12.73
N LYS A 18 3.09 -14.80 11.88
CA LYS A 18 3.67 -13.52 12.27
C LYS A 18 2.95 -12.38 11.58
N PHE A 19 2.35 -11.48 12.38
CA PHE A 19 1.90 -10.19 11.88
C PHE A 19 3.07 -9.22 11.77
N THR A 20 3.04 -8.33 10.79
CA THR A 20 4.03 -7.27 10.65
C THR A 20 3.35 -5.99 10.22
N ARG A 21 3.28 -5.04 11.15
CA ARG A 21 2.73 -3.70 10.90
C ARG A 21 3.63 -2.79 10.06
N CYS A 22 2.99 -1.96 9.26
CA CYS A 22 3.54 -0.92 8.39
C CYS A 22 2.63 0.31 8.51
N LYS A 23 2.88 1.17 9.52
CA LYS A 23 1.96 2.23 10.00
C LYS A 23 0.52 1.73 10.25
N GLU A 24 -0.45 2.22 9.50
CA GLU A 24 -1.89 1.90 9.61
C GLU A 24 -2.26 0.58 8.94
N ASN A 25 -1.36 0.05 8.10
CA ASN A 25 -1.53 -1.22 7.42
C ASN A 25 -0.72 -2.32 8.13
N SER A 26 -1.12 -3.56 7.94
CA SER A 26 -0.32 -4.70 8.36
C SER A 26 -0.36 -5.77 7.28
N PHE A 27 0.66 -6.63 7.25
CA PHE A 27 0.64 -7.85 6.46
C PHE A 27 0.92 -9.05 7.35
N LEU A 28 0.47 -10.21 6.88
CA LEU A 28 0.62 -11.46 7.59
C LEU A 28 1.65 -12.33 6.87
N SER A 29 2.64 -12.85 7.60
CA SER A 29 3.49 -13.94 7.13
C SER A 29 3.12 -15.22 7.86
N MET A 30 3.06 -16.33 7.13
CA MET A 30 2.77 -17.65 7.69
C MET A 30 3.77 -18.66 7.13
N ASP A 31 4.39 -19.42 8.04
CA ASP A 31 5.26 -20.54 7.68
C ASP A 31 4.44 -21.83 7.72
N LEU A 32 4.20 -22.39 6.53
CA LEU A 32 3.51 -23.67 6.33
C LEU A 32 4.52 -24.70 5.84
N HIS A 33 4.93 -25.60 6.74
CA HIS A 33 5.96 -26.61 6.48
C HIS A 33 7.28 -25.98 6.00
N ASN A 34 7.53 -25.98 4.68
CA ASN A 34 8.72 -25.42 4.04
C ASN A 34 8.42 -24.16 3.23
N ASP A 35 7.17 -23.68 3.22
CA ASP A 35 6.73 -22.53 2.46
C ASP A 35 6.37 -21.36 3.37
N ARG A 36 7.08 -20.24 3.20
CA ARG A 36 6.68 -18.96 3.76
C ARG A 36 5.72 -18.28 2.80
N ILE A 37 4.46 -18.22 3.16
CA ILE A 37 3.44 -17.45 2.43
C ILE A 37 3.21 -16.11 3.11
N GLN A 38 2.73 -15.14 2.35
CA GLN A 38 2.40 -13.82 2.87
C GLN A 38 1.07 -13.34 2.31
N PHE A 39 0.26 -12.74 3.18
CA PHE A 39 -0.97 -12.06 2.81
C PHE A 39 -0.79 -10.56 2.89
N ASP A 40 -1.11 -9.90 1.79
CA ASP A 40 -0.87 -8.50 1.51
C ASP A 40 0.61 -8.10 1.53
N TYR A 41 0.90 -6.94 0.95
CA TYR A 41 2.24 -6.37 0.97
C TYR A 41 2.17 -4.84 0.82
N PRO A 42 1.83 -4.13 1.91
CA PRO A 42 1.59 -2.70 1.87
C PRO A 42 2.85 -1.90 1.59
N ALA A 43 2.66 -0.72 1.00
CA ALA A 43 3.65 0.35 1.01
C ALA A 43 3.15 1.49 1.90
N GLU A 44 4.07 2.14 2.59
CA GLU A 44 3.76 3.24 3.49
C GLU A 44 4.21 4.55 2.85
N ILE A 45 3.29 5.51 2.70
CA ILE A 45 3.64 6.85 2.22
C ILE A 45 4.46 7.57 3.32
N TYR A 46 5.63 8.09 2.94
CA TYR A 46 6.52 8.81 3.82
C TYR A 46 6.06 10.26 4.03
N GLY A 47 6.35 10.81 5.21
CA GLY A 47 5.93 12.15 5.60
C GLY A 47 4.44 12.26 5.95
N LYS A 48 4.06 13.46 6.36
CA LYS A 48 2.68 13.93 6.56
C LYS A 48 2.59 15.35 6.00
N ASN A 49 1.37 15.88 5.88
CA ASN A 49 1.11 17.26 5.49
C ASN A 49 1.86 17.66 4.20
N HIS A 50 1.80 16.80 3.19
CA HIS A 50 2.47 17.08 1.92
C HIS A 50 2.00 18.42 1.39
N ARG A 51 2.95 19.23 0.94
CA ARG A 51 2.74 20.48 0.21
C ARG A 51 3.22 20.27 -1.20
N ILE A 52 2.77 21.08 -2.16
CA ILE A 52 3.32 21.03 -3.51
C ILE A 52 4.81 21.36 -3.46
N GLY A 53 5.59 20.64 -4.25
CA GLY A 53 7.03 20.78 -4.29
C GLY A 53 7.65 20.23 -5.56
N ASP A 54 8.91 19.80 -5.45
CA ASP A 54 9.72 19.32 -6.58
C ASP A 54 10.15 17.85 -6.45
N LYS A 55 9.74 17.16 -5.39
CA LYS A 55 10.11 15.74 -5.14
C LYS A 55 8.92 14.82 -5.37
N PRO A 56 9.12 13.63 -5.95
CA PRO A 56 8.06 12.64 -6.05
C PRO A 56 7.67 12.15 -4.64
N ILE A 57 6.47 11.57 -4.55
CA ILE A 57 6.07 10.84 -3.34
C ILE A 57 7.10 9.75 -3.03
N LEU A 58 7.55 9.71 -1.79
CA LEU A 58 8.42 8.69 -1.23
C LEU A 58 7.57 7.69 -0.44
N ILE A 59 7.98 6.42 -0.52
CA ILE A 59 7.35 5.33 0.19
C ILE A 59 8.38 4.45 0.91
N LYS A 60 7.93 3.78 1.96
CA LYS A 60 8.68 2.77 2.69
C LYS A 60 8.07 1.39 2.45
N VAL A 61 8.90 0.41 2.14
CA VAL A 61 8.48 -0.97 1.88
C VAL A 61 9.40 -1.94 2.62
N LYS A 62 8.82 -2.83 3.44
CA LYS A 62 9.60 -3.84 4.18
C LYS A 62 10.13 -4.94 3.25
N PRO A 63 11.31 -5.54 3.48
CA PRO A 63 11.82 -6.59 2.60
C PRO A 63 10.91 -7.82 2.50
N VAL A 64 10.74 -8.37 1.29
CA VAL A 64 10.03 -9.64 1.07
C VAL A 64 10.90 -10.82 1.52
N ASN A 65 10.34 -11.65 2.39
CA ASN A 65 10.90 -12.97 2.71
C ASN A 65 9.96 -14.14 2.36
N ALA A 66 8.85 -13.87 1.67
CA ALA A 66 7.89 -14.87 1.25
C ALA A 66 8.30 -15.56 -0.07
N LYS A 67 7.87 -16.81 -0.22
CA LYS A 67 7.90 -17.57 -1.48
C LYS A 67 6.67 -17.35 -2.33
N LYS A 68 5.55 -16.92 -1.73
CA LYS A 68 4.26 -16.68 -2.39
C LYS A 68 3.54 -15.53 -1.68
N ILE A 69 2.89 -14.66 -2.45
CA ILE A 69 2.16 -13.51 -1.92
C ILE A 69 0.71 -13.58 -2.41
N PHE A 70 -0.25 -13.40 -1.51
CA PHE A 70 -1.68 -13.33 -1.79
C PHE A 70 -2.20 -11.94 -1.46
N ILE A 71 -2.83 -11.25 -2.42
CA ILE A 71 -3.26 -9.87 -2.26
C ILE A 71 -4.78 -9.79 -2.11
N SER A 72 -5.22 -9.27 -0.97
CA SER A 72 -6.64 -9.20 -0.60
C SER A 72 -7.31 -7.90 -1.06
N SER A 73 -6.55 -6.81 -1.14
CA SER A 73 -7.06 -5.45 -1.34
C SER A 73 -6.08 -4.57 -2.09
N ASN A 74 -6.55 -3.39 -2.50
CA ASN A 74 -5.75 -2.37 -3.20
C ASN A 74 -4.74 -1.62 -2.31
N ASN A 75 -4.48 -2.09 -1.09
CA ASN A 75 -3.53 -1.45 -0.16
C ASN A 75 -2.13 -2.03 -0.30
N ALA A 76 -1.98 -3.10 -1.07
CA ALA A 76 -0.72 -3.80 -1.28
C ALA A 76 0.19 -3.16 -2.35
N LEU A 77 0.36 -1.83 -2.33
CA LEU A 77 1.21 -1.10 -3.28
C LEU A 77 2.67 -1.56 -3.27
N GLY A 78 3.13 -2.20 -2.18
CA GLY A 78 4.50 -2.69 -2.05
C GLY A 78 4.92 -3.66 -3.15
N ILE A 79 3.97 -4.34 -3.81
CA ILE A 79 4.26 -5.33 -4.86
C ILE A 79 5.06 -4.74 -6.03
N PHE A 80 4.89 -3.44 -6.31
CA PHE A 80 5.61 -2.76 -7.40
C PHE A 80 7.07 -2.45 -7.08
N PHE A 81 7.49 -2.59 -5.82
CA PHE A 81 8.83 -2.22 -5.34
C PHE A 81 9.67 -3.45 -4.95
N MET A 82 9.18 -4.65 -5.26
CA MET A 82 9.86 -5.89 -4.90
C MET A 82 11.15 -6.10 -5.70
N LYS A 83 12.23 -6.42 -4.98
CA LYS A 83 13.51 -6.81 -5.59
C LYS A 83 13.49 -8.26 -6.05
N LYS A 84 12.86 -9.16 -5.29
CA LYS A 84 12.74 -10.59 -5.62
C LYS A 84 11.56 -10.85 -6.57
N ASN A 85 11.71 -11.83 -7.45
CA ASN A 85 10.60 -12.36 -8.26
C ASN A 85 9.88 -13.41 -7.42
N VAL A 86 8.66 -13.10 -7.00
CA VAL A 86 7.83 -13.94 -6.14
C VAL A 86 6.45 -14.00 -6.76
N PRO A 87 5.84 -15.19 -6.96
CA PRO A 87 4.48 -15.30 -7.46
C PRO A 87 3.47 -14.53 -6.60
N ILE A 88 2.63 -13.74 -7.25
CA ILE A 88 1.62 -12.86 -6.62
C ILE A 88 0.24 -13.28 -7.09
N TYR A 89 -0.56 -13.83 -6.18
CA TYR A 89 -1.94 -14.24 -6.43
C TYR A 89 -2.87 -13.09 -6.10
N ILE A 90 -3.59 -12.59 -7.11
CA ILE A 90 -4.40 -11.38 -7.01
C ILE A 90 -5.56 -11.42 -7.99
N THR A 91 -6.70 -10.83 -7.63
CA THR A 91 -7.81 -10.69 -8.55
C THR A 91 -7.55 -9.56 -9.55
N ARG A 92 -8.02 -9.69 -10.79
CA ARG A 92 -7.82 -8.66 -11.81
C ARG A 92 -8.28 -7.25 -11.36
N PRO A 93 -9.48 -7.06 -10.76
CA PRO A 93 -9.91 -5.72 -10.37
C PRO A 93 -8.99 -5.10 -9.32
N VAL A 94 -8.50 -5.88 -8.34
CA VAL A 94 -7.59 -5.35 -7.32
C VAL A 94 -6.25 -4.94 -7.92
N TYR A 95 -5.72 -5.71 -8.88
CA TYR A 95 -4.52 -5.32 -9.60
C TYR A 95 -4.70 -3.99 -10.36
N GLU A 96 -5.80 -3.85 -11.09
CA GLU A 96 -6.09 -2.62 -11.84
C GLU A 96 -6.25 -1.41 -10.90
N GLN A 97 -6.91 -1.59 -9.75
CA GLN A 97 -7.00 -0.57 -8.69
C GLN A 97 -5.62 -0.15 -8.16
N LEU A 98 -4.73 -1.12 -7.89
CA LEU A 98 -3.36 -0.86 -7.46
C LEU A 98 -2.56 -0.06 -8.49
N VAL A 99 -2.71 -0.39 -9.78
CA VAL A 99 -2.05 0.34 -10.87
C VAL A 99 -2.58 1.77 -10.97
N LEU A 100 -3.90 1.98 -10.87
CA LEU A 100 -4.48 3.32 -10.87
C LEU A 100 -3.99 4.15 -9.68
N ARG A 101 -4.00 3.56 -8.48
CA ARG A 101 -3.52 4.23 -7.28
C ARG A 101 -2.05 4.61 -7.38
N LEU A 102 -1.22 3.73 -7.94
CA LEU A 102 0.19 4.05 -8.19
C LEU A 102 0.35 5.21 -9.18
N ARG A 103 -0.38 5.19 -10.30
CA ARG A 103 -0.32 6.27 -11.31
C ARG A 103 -0.78 7.61 -10.76
N GLU A 104 -1.80 7.58 -9.92
CA GLU A 104 -2.27 8.77 -9.22
C GLU A 104 -1.19 9.32 -8.29
N LEU A 105 -0.54 8.47 -7.48
CA LEU A 105 0.58 8.87 -6.61
C LEU A 105 1.78 9.41 -7.40
N GLN A 106 2.08 8.85 -8.57
CA GLN A 106 3.10 9.35 -9.49
C GLN A 106 2.76 10.75 -10.05
N GLY A 107 1.48 11.15 -9.99
CA GLY A 107 0.96 12.46 -10.39
C GLY A 107 1.30 13.63 -9.46
N TYR A 108 1.90 13.38 -8.29
CA TYR A 108 2.18 14.42 -7.29
C TYR A 108 3.68 14.72 -7.16
N LEU A 109 3.98 16.01 -7.06
CA LEU A 109 5.27 16.51 -6.59
C LEU A 109 5.05 17.24 -5.27
N VAL A 110 5.86 16.90 -4.28
CA VAL A 110 5.69 17.34 -2.90
C VAL A 110 6.97 17.89 -2.28
N ASN A 111 6.80 18.73 -1.27
CA ASN A 111 7.83 19.10 -0.31
C ASN A 111 7.60 18.34 1.01
N TYR A 112 8.71 17.95 1.64
CA TYR A 112 8.72 17.25 2.94
C TYR A 112 9.16 18.22 4.03
N ASP A 113 8.34 18.41 5.06
CA ASP A 113 8.66 19.29 6.19
C ASP A 113 9.83 18.71 7.03
N ASP A 114 9.91 17.38 7.16
CA ASP A 114 10.97 16.68 7.92
C ASP A 114 11.70 15.64 7.04
N GLU A 115 12.87 15.99 6.48
CA GLU A 115 13.74 15.02 5.81
C GLU A 115 14.63 14.28 6.82
N HIS A 116 14.08 13.25 7.47
CA HIS A 116 14.87 12.31 8.27
C HIS A 116 15.54 11.23 7.41
N ASP A 117 16.43 10.46 8.04
CA ASP A 117 17.37 9.51 7.41
C ASP A 117 16.72 8.63 6.32
N LYS A 118 17.24 8.74 5.09
CA LYS A 118 16.58 8.30 3.84
C LYS A 118 16.83 6.84 3.47
N THR A 119 17.55 6.08 4.29
CA THR A 119 18.19 4.80 3.91
C THR A 119 17.22 3.70 3.46
N ASP A 120 15.93 3.78 3.83
CA ASP A 120 14.88 2.81 3.46
C ASP A 120 13.75 3.37 2.59
N LEU A 121 13.86 4.62 2.11
CA LEU A 121 12.84 5.27 1.30
C LEU A 121 13.05 5.02 -0.19
N ARG A 122 11.94 4.91 -0.94
CA ARG A 122 11.94 4.77 -2.40
C ARG A 122 11.00 5.76 -3.03
N SER A 123 11.32 6.23 -4.22
CA SER A 123 10.37 7.05 -4.99
C SER A 123 9.24 6.17 -5.53
N VAL A 124 8.01 6.70 -5.59
CA VAL A 124 6.92 6.06 -6.35
C VAL A 124 7.25 5.89 -7.84
N ASN A 125 8.20 6.66 -8.37
CA ASN A 125 8.69 6.52 -9.73
C ASN A 125 9.63 5.30 -9.90
N ASP A 126 10.17 4.74 -8.81
CA ASP A 126 10.97 3.51 -8.84
C ASP A 126 10.10 2.24 -9.01
N ALA A 127 8.78 2.40 -9.04
CA ALA A 127 7.83 1.31 -9.20
C ALA A 127 8.03 0.60 -10.53
N ASN A 128 8.14 -0.73 -10.50
CA ASN A 128 8.31 -1.53 -11.71
C ASN A 128 7.06 -2.35 -12.01
N ILE A 129 6.09 -1.73 -12.70
CA ILE A 129 4.81 -2.35 -13.07
C ILE A 129 5.04 -3.58 -13.94
N THR A 130 5.88 -3.50 -14.97
CA THR A 130 6.14 -4.62 -15.90
C THR A 130 6.76 -5.82 -15.19
N LYS A 131 7.67 -5.59 -14.24
CA LYS A 131 8.24 -6.67 -13.43
C LYS A 131 7.21 -7.28 -12.49
N ALA A 132 6.37 -6.45 -11.84
CA ALA A 132 5.30 -6.95 -10.99
C ALA A 132 4.33 -7.81 -11.82
N GLU A 133 3.90 -7.33 -12.98
CA GLU A 133 2.97 -8.00 -13.90
C GLU A 133 3.46 -9.40 -14.31
N ARG A 134 4.76 -9.56 -14.60
CA ARG A 134 5.35 -10.88 -14.92
C ARG A 134 5.25 -11.90 -13.78
N ASN A 135 5.11 -11.43 -12.54
CA ASN A 135 4.99 -12.28 -11.36
C ASN A 135 3.52 -12.47 -10.93
N ILE A 136 2.56 -11.80 -11.59
CA ILE A 136 1.15 -11.86 -11.23
C ILE A 136 0.51 -13.11 -11.80
N ILE A 137 -0.24 -13.79 -10.93
CA ILE A 137 -1.14 -14.89 -11.25
C ILE A 137 -2.54 -14.39 -10.94
N PHE A 138 -3.32 -14.16 -11.99
CA PHE A 138 -4.70 -13.72 -11.84
C PHE A 138 -5.57 -14.88 -11.38
N ILE A 139 -6.24 -14.68 -10.25
CA ILE A 139 -7.20 -15.63 -9.68
C ILE A 139 -8.62 -15.06 -9.74
N THR A 140 -9.60 -15.95 -9.62
CA THR A 140 -11.03 -15.64 -9.57
C THR A 140 -11.66 -16.07 -8.25
N TYR A 141 -12.86 -15.56 -7.95
CA TYR A 141 -13.58 -16.02 -6.75
C TYR A 141 -13.96 -17.51 -6.85
N ASN A 142 -13.82 -18.20 -5.73
CA ASN A 142 -13.97 -19.64 -5.53
C ASN A 142 -12.97 -20.48 -6.34
N GLU A 143 -11.91 -19.86 -6.86
CA GLU A 143 -10.80 -20.58 -7.47
C GLU A 143 -9.91 -21.18 -6.39
N ILE A 144 -9.63 -22.48 -6.52
CA ILE A 144 -8.75 -23.22 -5.60
C ILE A 144 -7.38 -23.37 -6.26
N THR A 145 -6.37 -22.78 -5.64
CA THR A 145 -4.96 -22.98 -6.01
C THR A 145 -4.35 -24.07 -5.14
N TYR A 146 -3.74 -25.06 -5.80
CA TYR A 146 -3.14 -26.23 -5.14
C TYR A 146 -1.64 -26.04 -4.93
N PHE A 147 -1.17 -26.39 -3.73
CA PHE A 147 0.25 -26.46 -3.38
C PHE A 147 0.54 -27.82 -2.73
N ASP A 148 1.82 -28.17 -2.63
CA ASP A 148 2.26 -29.49 -2.16
C ASP A 148 1.67 -29.90 -0.79
N THR A 149 1.47 -28.92 0.11
CA THR A 149 1.07 -29.17 1.50
C THR A 149 -0.21 -28.48 1.93
N PHE A 150 -0.79 -27.62 1.09
CA PHE A 150 -2.01 -26.87 1.39
C PHE A 150 -2.71 -26.42 0.10
N MET A 151 -3.96 -25.98 0.23
CA MET A 151 -4.69 -25.33 -0.87
C MET A 151 -5.16 -23.96 -0.41
N VAL A 152 -5.27 -23.01 -1.34
CA VAL A 152 -5.80 -21.67 -1.06
C VAL A 152 -6.96 -21.40 -1.99
N GLU A 153 -8.10 -21.06 -1.40
CA GLU A 153 -9.31 -20.65 -2.10
C GLU A 153 -9.49 -19.14 -1.92
N ALA A 154 -9.60 -18.41 -3.04
CA ALA A 154 -9.92 -16.99 -2.99
C ALA A 154 -11.43 -16.80 -2.95
N VAL A 155 -11.94 -16.13 -1.92
CA VAL A 155 -13.38 -15.87 -1.75
C VAL A 155 -13.64 -14.38 -1.70
N SER A 156 -14.87 -13.93 -2.00
CA SER A 156 -15.18 -12.50 -1.92
C SER A 156 -15.05 -11.98 -0.49
N SER A 157 -14.52 -10.77 -0.34
CA SER A 157 -14.54 -10.06 0.95
C SER A 157 -15.89 -9.45 1.30
N ASN A 158 -16.86 -9.46 0.38
CA ASN A 158 -18.13 -8.74 0.49
C ASN A 158 -17.99 -7.24 0.78
N THR A 159 -16.83 -6.63 0.52
CA THR A 159 -16.61 -5.20 0.77
C THR A 159 -16.59 -4.44 -0.55
N PHE A 160 -15.43 -4.41 -1.23
CA PHE A 160 -15.23 -3.66 -2.46
C PHE A 160 -15.06 -4.56 -3.68
N LEU A 161 -15.17 -3.97 -4.86
CA LEU A 161 -15.03 -4.64 -6.15
C LEU A 161 -13.70 -5.41 -6.23
N GLY A 162 -13.79 -6.73 -6.39
CA GLY A 162 -12.64 -7.61 -6.58
C GLY A 162 -11.86 -7.98 -5.32
N TRP A 163 -12.10 -7.31 -4.19
CA TRP A 163 -11.39 -7.62 -2.95
C TRP A 163 -11.74 -9.01 -2.45
N SER A 164 -10.74 -9.74 -1.95
CA SER A 164 -10.85 -11.15 -1.61
C SER A 164 -10.32 -11.47 -0.23
N ASN A 165 -11.00 -12.38 0.46
CA ASN A 165 -10.43 -13.12 1.59
C ASN A 165 -9.87 -14.45 1.08
N PHE A 166 -8.99 -15.07 1.86
CA PHE A 166 -8.34 -16.33 1.45
C PHE A 166 -8.61 -17.43 2.46
N ILE A 167 -9.20 -18.54 2.00
CA ILE A 167 -9.41 -19.73 2.83
C ILE A 167 -8.29 -20.72 2.53
N LEU A 168 -7.45 -20.98 3.52
CA LEU A 168 -6.42 -22.00 3.50
C LEU A 168 -7.02 -23.32 3.97
N HIS A 169 -6.85 -24.35 3.13
CA HIS A 169 -7.18 -25.73 3.45
C HIS A 169 -5.88 -26.44 3.80
N VAL A 170 -5.67 -26.68 5.09
CA VAL A 170 -4.49 -27.36 5.62
C VAL A 170 -4.97 -28.63 6.30
N GLN A 171 -4.67 -29.80 5.73
CA GLN A 171 -5.20 -31.09 6.17
C GLN A 171 -6.74 -31.08 6.23
N ASN A 172 -7.35 -31.42 7.37
CA ASN A 172 -8.81 -31.43 7.57
C ASN A 172 -9.33 -30.10 8.16
N ARG A 173 -8.55 -29.02 8.08
CA ARG A 173 -8.83 -27.74 8.73
C ARG A 173 -8.90 -26.61 7.70
N LYS A 174 -9.79 -25.67 7.97
CA LYS A 174 -10.05 -24.47 7.15
C LYS A 174 -9.75 -23.23 7.99
N LEU A 175 -8.76 -22.47 7.55
CA LEU A 175 -8.35 -21.21 8.16
C LEU A 175 -8.64 -20.10 7.17
N ALA A 176 -9.17 -18.96 7.58
CA ALA A 176 -9.33 -17.82 6.68
C ALA A 176 -8.43 -16.67 7.08
N TYR A 177 -7.70 -16.12 6.13
CA TYR A 177 -7.19 -14.76 6.24
C TYR A 177 -8.29 -13.79 5.81
N VAL A 178 -8.69 -12.92 6.72
CA VAL A 178 -9.71 -11.89 6.50
C VAL A 178 -9.08 -10.54 6.73
N SER A 179 -8.91 -9.75 5.67
CA SER A 179 -8.44 -8.36 5.78
C SER A 179 -9.59 -7.37 5.92
N THR A 180 -10.74 -7.71 5.36
CA THR A 180 -11.98 -6.97 5.53
C THR A 180 -13.17 -7.87 5.24
N PHE A 181 -14.31 -7.53 5.83
CA PHE A 181 -15.54 -8.29 5.66
C PHE A 181 -16.76 -7.40 5.90
N SER A 182 -17.82 -7.59 5.12
CA SER A 182 -19.11 -6.92 5.35
C SER A 182 -20.27 -7.87 5.08
N LEU A 183 -21.25 -7.92 5.98
CA LEU A 183 -22.53 -8.58 5.73
C LEU A 183 -23.56 -7.64 5.10
N LYS A 184 -23.23 -6.35 5.01
CA LYS A 184 -24.12 -5.35 4.43
C LYS A 184 -24.21 -5.57 2.92
N GLY A 185 -25.36 -5.29 2.32
CA GLY A 185 -25.53 -5.40 0.88
C GLY A 185 -24.65 -4.39 0.15
N ARG A 186 -23.55 -4.85 -0.44
CA ARG A 186 -22.53 -4.04 -1.14
C ARG A 186 -22.58 -4.23 -2.66
N ILE A 187 -21.84 -3.39 -3.39
CA ILE A 187 -21.68 -3.55 -4.84
C ILE A 187 -20.84 -4.79 -5.20
N SER A 188 -20.01 -5.23 -4.28
CA SER A 188 -19.17 -6.43 -4.42
C SER A 188 -19.98 -7.73 -4.44
N PHE A 189 -19.38 -8.78 -5.00
CA PHE A 189 -19.96 -10.12 -5.03
C PHE A 189 -20.25 -10.63 -3.62
N LYS A 190 -21.44 -11.21 -3.41
CA LYS A 190 -21.83 -11.77 -2.12
C LYS A 190 -21.32 -13.21 -1.97
N MET A 191 -20.57 -13.46 -0.91
CA MET A 191 -20.08 -14.76 -0.49
C MET A 191 -21.14 -15.52 0.30
N GLU A 192 -21.17 -16.84 0.11
CA GLU A 192 -22.00 -17.75 0.89
C GLU A 192 -21.36 -18.09 2.25
N PRO A 193 -22.16 -18.31 3.30
CA PRO A 193 -21.66 -18.77 4.60
C PRO A 193 -20.80 -20.02 4.46
N THR A 194 -19.62 -20.00 5.09
CA THR A 194 -18.68 -21.11 5.07
C THR A 194 -18.22 -21.42 6.48
N LYS A 195 -18.33 -22.69 6.90
CA LYS A 195 -17.85 -23.10 8.22
C LYS A 195 -16.32 -23.08 8.26
N LEU A 196 -15.75 -22.29 9.15
CA LEU A 196 -14.32 -22.17 9.39
C LEU A 196 -13.92 -22.72 10.75
N HIS A 197 -12.66 -23.07 10.89
CA HIS A 197 -12.07 -23.44 12.18
C HIS A 197 -11.40 -22.25 12.84
N VAL A 198 -10.67 -21.46 12.03
CA VAL A 198 -9.90 -20.30 12.49
C VAL A 198 -10.09 -19.15 11.52
N ILE A 199 -10.24 -17.93 12.05
CA ILE A 199 -10.12 -16.68 11.30
C ILE A 199 -8.87 -15.96 11.80
N ILE A 200 -8.00 -15.60 10.88
CA ILE A 200 -6.90 -14.67 11.10
C ILE A 200 -7.35 -13.33 10.56
N TYR A 201 -7.80 -12.47 11.46
CA TYR A 201 -8.39 -11.18 11.16
C TYR A 201 -7.33 -10.08 11.23
N ASN A 202 -7.02 -9.50 10.08
CA ASN A 202 -6.17 -8.32 9.99
C ASN A 202 -7.05 -7.06 10.06
N GLN A 203 -7.44 -6.72 11.28
CA GLN A 203 -8.25 -5.54 11.53
C GLN A 203 -7.44 -4.27 11.30
N ARG A 204 -7.99 -3.38 10.47
CA ARG A 204 -7.56 -1.98 10.47
C ARG A 204 -8.24 -1.27 11.63
N GLN A 205 -7.51 -0.40 12.32
CA GLN A 205 -8.14 0.53 13.25
C GLN A 205 -9.06 1.44 12.43
N ILE A 206 -10.37 1.26 12.59
CA ILE A 206 -11.38 2.20 12.12
C ILE A 206 -11.72 3.05 13.34
N ASN A 207 -11.77 4.37 13.18
CA ASN A 207 -12.14 5.28 14.25
C ASN A 207 -13.54 4.91 14.78
N THR A 208 -13.60 4.29 15.96
CA THR A 208 -14.84 3.89 16.64
C THR A 208 -15.57 5.07 17.30
N HIS A 209 -15.03 6.29 17.17
CA HIS A 209 -15.57 7.51 17.79
C HIS A 209 -16.24 8.45 16.77
N GLY A 210 -16.65 7.91 15.62
CA GLY A 210 -17.28 8.70 14.56
C GLY A 210 -18.80 8.87 14.71
N HIS A 211 -19.31 9.89 14.04
CA HIS A 211 -20.73 10.06 13.75
C HIS A 211 -21.28 8.88 12.94
N ASN A 212 -22.59 8.61 13.09
CA ASN A 212 -23.25 7.51 12.38
C ASN A 212 -23.65 7.91 10.95
N LEU A 213 -24.26 6.99 10.22
CA LEU A 213 -24.71 7.21 8.84
C LEU A 213 -25.79 8.29 8.72
N ASP A 214 -26.69 8.41 9.71
CA ASP A 214 -27.77 9.40 9.68
C ASP A 214 -27.22 10.81 9.89
N ASP A 215 -26.25 10.97 10.79
CA ASP A 215 -25.48 12.20 10.97
C ASP A 215 -24.74 12.59 9.69
N PHE A 216 -24.15 11.62 8.98
CA PHE A 216 -23.47 11.85 7.70
C PHE A 216 -24.43 12.42 6.65
N LEU A 217 -25.62 11.81 6.51
CA LEU A 217 -26.63 12.29 5.56
C LEU A 217 -27.16 13.69 5.93
N ARG A 218 -27.36 13.95 7.23
CA ARG A 218 -27.76 15.28 7.71
C ARG A 218 -26.72 16.33 7.35
N ILE A 219 -25.44 16.06 7.60
CA ILE A 219 -24.35 16.98 7.29
C ILE A 219 -24.19 17.18 5.78
N CYS A 220 -24.44 16.14 4.97
CA CYS A 220 -24.47 16.27 3.51
C CYS A 220 -25.55 17.23 3.00
N GLN A 221 -26.61 17.50 3.79
CA GLN A 221 -27.70 18.41 3.43
C GLN A 221 -27.50 19.85 3.93
N ASP A 222 -26.47 20.11 4.74
CA ASP A 222 -26.21 21.46 5.26
C ASP A 222 -25.82 22.42 4.12
N ASP A 223 -26.10 23.72 4.25
CA ASP A 223 -25.76 24.74 3.24
C ASP A 223 -24.29 25.17 3.36
N MET A 224 -23.40 24.26 2.94
CA MET A 224 -21.94 24.36 2.99
C MET A 224 -21.30 23.33 2.05
N ILE A 225 -20.13 23.61 1.46
CA ILE A 225 -19.47 22.65 0.56
C ILE A 225 -18.89 21.50 1.40
N LYS A 226 -19.09 20.25 1.00
CA LYS A 226 -18.55 19.07 1.71
C LYS A 226 -17.39 18.53 0.92
N ILE A 227 -16.20 18.48 1.50
CA ILE A 227 -15.05 17.84 0.90
C ILE A 227 -14.88 16.47 1.55
N ILE A 228 -14.85 15.41 0.74
CA ILE A 228 -14.71 14.01 1.18
C ILE A 228 -13.43 13.42 0.58
N PRO A 229 -12.30 13.50 1.31
CA PRO A 229 -11.08 12.77 0.98
C PRO A 229 -11.33 11.27 1.09
N ILE A 230 -11.09 10.53 -0.01
CA ILE A 230 -11.44 9.12 -0.13
C ILE A 230 -10.46 8.36 -1.02
N ASP A 231 -10.40 7.04 -0.85
CA ASP A 231 -9.72 6.18 -1.81
C ASP A 231 -10.57 6.05 -3.10
N MET A 232 -10.14 6.79 -4.13
CA MET A 232 -10.78 6.82 -5.45
C MET A 232 -10.82 5.45 -6.13
N SER A 233 -9.86 4.58 -5.83
CA SER A 233 -9.77 3.27 -6.47
C SER A 233 -10.66 2.19 -5.83
N SER A 234 -11.21 2.43 -4.63
CA SER A 234 -12.08 1.46 -3.95
C SER A 234 -13.33 2.09 -3.32
N MET A 235 -13.20 2.72 -2.15
CA MET A 235 -14.31 3.23 -1.34
C MET A 235 -15.17 4.25 -2.08
N PHE A 236 -14.57 5.07 -2.94
CA PHE A 236 -15.27 6.10 -3.71
C PHE A 236 -16.52 5.54 -4.38
N LEU A 237 -16.44 4.39 -5.04
CA LEU A 237 -17.58 3.81 -5.75
C LEU A 237 -18.76 3.49 -4.84
N GLU A 238 -18.49 2.90 -3.69
CA GLU A 238 -19.50 2.53 -2.71
C GLU A 238 -20.20 3.77 -2.17
N LEU A 239 -19.42 4.77 -1.74
CA LEU A 239 -19.99 6.00 -1.18
C LEU A 239 -20.70 6.86 -2.23
N PHE A 240 -20.14 6.93 -3.44
CA PHE A 240 -20.75 7.63 -4.57
C PHE A 240 -22.10 7.02 -4.95
N LEU A 241 -22.18 5.70 -5.12
CA LEU A 241 -23.45 5.03 -5.43
C LEU A 241 -24.44 5.10 -4.28
N PHE A 242 -23.96 5.04 -3.03
CA PHE A 242 -24.79 5.25 -1.86
C PHE A 242 -25.43 6.64 -1.89
N LEU A 243 -24.64 7.70 -2.07
CA LEU A 243 -25.15 9.07 -2.16
C LEU A 243 -26.12 9.23 -3.32
N LEU A 244 -25.77 8.78 -4.52
CA LEU A 244 -26.69 8.88 -5.67
C LEU A 244 -28.05 8.23 -5.43
N ASN A 245 -28.08 7.13 -4.66
CA ASN A 245 -29.33 6.45 -4.33
C ASN A 245 -30.10 7.15 -3.20
N THR A 246 -29.43 7.72 -2.20
CA THR A 246 -30.07 8.38 -1.06
C THR A 246 -30.42 9.85 -1.31
N THR A 247 -29.72 10.50 -2.24
CA THR A 247 -29.89 11.92 -2.58
C THR A 247 -30.56 12.12 -3.94
N ARG A 248 -31.21 11.08 -4.50
CA ARG A 248 -31.84 11.14 -5.84
C ARG A 248 -32.87 12.27 -5.98
N ASP A 249 -33.57 12.58 -4.89
CA ASP A 249 -34.57 13.65 -4.82
C ASP A 249 -33.99 14.98 -4.30
N MET A 250 -32.69 15.01 -3.96
CA MET A 250 -32.02 16.21 -3.47
C MET A 250 -31.32 16.92 -4.62
N ASN A 251 -31.33 18.23 -4.60
CA ASN A 251 -30.70 19.05 -5.65
C ASN A 251 -29.17 19.20 -5.45
N ILE A 252 -28.52 18.20 -4.85
CA ILE A 252 -27.11 18.23 -4.49
C ILE A 252 -26.26 18.02 -5.73
N ARG A 253 -25.30 18.93 -5.98
CA ARG A 253 -24.26 18.73 -6.99
C ARG A 253 -23.11 17.91 -6.42
N ILE A 254 -22.65 16.94 -7.19
CA ILE A 254 -21.45 16.15 -6.86
C ILE A 254 -20.33 16.56 -7.81
N CYS A 255 -19.15 16.84 -7.28
CA CYS A 255 -17.93 17.06 -8.03
C CYS A 255 -16.94 15.94 -7.70
N VAL A 256 -16.39 15.30 -8.72
CA VAL A 256 -15.36 14.27 -8.57
C VAL A 256 -14.04 14.80 -9.08
N VAL A 257 -13.04 14.83 -8.20
CA VAL A 257 -11.72 15.38 -8.45
C VAL A 257 -10.69 14.26 -8.45
N SER A 258 -10.37 13.71 -9.62
CA SER A 258 -9.35 12.66 -9.77
C SER A 258 -9.05 12.35 -11.22
N SER A 259 -7.81 12.58 -11.67
CA SER A 259 -7.33 12.19 -13.00
C SER A 259 -7.60 10.72 -13.43
N ILE A 260 -7.93 9.82 -12.50
CA ILE A 260 -8.23 8.39 -12.78
C ILE A 260 -9.73 8.08 -12.87
N TYR A 261 -10.64 9.05 -12.71
CA TYR A 261 -12.10 8.82 -12.71
C TYR A 261 -12.59 8.09 -13.97
N THR A 262 -12.12 8.51 -15.15
CA THR A 262 -12.48 7.86 -16.42
C THR A 262 -11.98 6.42 -16.50
N ALA A 263 -10.83 6.12 -15.89
CA ALA A 263 -10.28 4.77 -15.81
C ALA A 263 -11.04 3.90 -14.82
N ILE A 264 -11.48 4.45 -13.69
CA ILE A 264 -12.34 3.79 -12.71
C ILE A 264 -13.63 3.31 -13.41
N ASN A 265 -14.25 4.15 -14.23
CA ASN A 265 -15.44 3.78 -15.00
C ASN A 265 -15.19 2.58 -15.92
N ARG A 266 -14.01 2.48 -16.53
CA ARG A 266 -13.62 1.34 -17.37
C ARG A 266 -13.45 0.06 -16.55
N ILE A 267 -12.81 0.13 -15.37
CA ILE A 267 -12.62 -1.03 -14.49
C ILE A 267 -13.98 -1.59 -14.06
N VAL A 268 -14.87 -0.72 -13.60
CA VAL A 268 -16.18 -1.10 -13.07
C VAL A 268 -17.02 -1.81 -14.14
N ASN A 269 -17.10 -1.21 -15.33
CA ASN A 269 -17.85 -1.80 -16.43
C ASN A 269 -17.16 -3.03 -17.04
N GLY A 270 -15.82 -3.08 -17.03
CA GLY A 270 -15.04 -4.23 -17.50
C GLY A 270 -15.05 -5.42 -16.53
N CYS A 271 -15.32 -5.18 -15.25
CA CYS A 271 -15.30 -6.18 -14.19
C CYS A 271 -16.71 -6.62 -13.74
N GLY A 272 -17.73 -6.53 -14.59
CA GLY A 272 -19.12 -6.84 -14.23
C GLY A 272 -19.35 -8.21 -13.58
N LYS A 273 -18.52 -9.22 -13.87
CA LYS A 273 -18.59 -10.55 -13.23
C LYS A 273 -18.30 -10.54 -11.72
N TRP A 274 -17.62 -9.50 -11.24
CA TRP A 274 -17.22 -9.30 -9.85
C TRP A 274 -18.25 -8.50 -9.03
N LEU A 275 -19.31 -7.99 -9.69
CA LEU A 275 -20.39 -7.26 -9.05
C LEU A 275 -21.46 -8.22 -8.50
N ASN A 276 -22.16 -7.75 -7.48
CA ASN A 276 -23.38 -8.38 -6.98
C ASN A 276 -24.39 -8.57 -8.12
N LYS A 277 -25.21 -9.63 -8.07
CA LYS A 277 -26.31 -9.86 -9.04
C LYS A 277 -27.19 -8.63 -9.26
N LYS A 278 -27.44 -7.83 -8.22
CA LYS A 278 -28.23 -6.58 -8.32
C LYS A 278 -27.58 -5.48 -9.16
N PHE A 279 -26.25 -5.47 -9.23
CA PHE A 279 -25.45 -4.49 -9.96
C PHE A 279 -24.76 -5.12 -11.18
N ARG A 280 -25.11 -6.37 -11.54
CA ARG A 280 -24.55 -7.01 -12.71
C ARG A 280 -25.04 -6.24 -13.93
N ILE A 281 -24.08 -5.55 -14.54
CA ILE A 281 -24.22 -4.98 -15.87
C ILE A 281 -24.39 -6.16 -16.82
N GLU A 282 -25.61 -6.39 -17.33
CA GLU A 282 -25.77 -7.09 -18.59
C GLU A 282 -25.09 -6.23 -19.67
N GLN A 283 -24.45 -6.83 -20.68
CA GLN A 283 -23.55 -6.16 -21.64
C GLN A 283 -24.17 -4.94 -22.39
N HIS A 284 -25.44 -4.63 -22.17
CA HIS A 284 -26.21 -3.56 -22.80
C HIS A 284 -26.55 -2.37 -21.89
N ASP A 285 -26.23 -2.38 -20.58
CA ASP A 285 -26.56 -1.27 -19.66
C ASP A 285 -25.41 -0.98 -18.66
N PRO A 286 -24.36 -0.22 -19.06
CA PRO A 286 -23.24 0.08 -18.19
C PRO A 286 -23.68 0.88 -16.96
N LEU A 287 -22.96 0.74 -15.84
CA LEU A 287 -23.23 1.57 -14.66
C LEU A 287 -23.09 3.05 -15.08
N PRO A 288 -24.17 3.85 -14.99
CA PRO A 288 -24.16 5.22 -15.49
C PRO A 288 -23.40 6.09 -14.48
N LEU A 289 -22.08 6.11 -14.58
CA LEU A 289 -21.26 7.06 -13.83
C LEU A 289 -21.37 8.49 -14.41
N ILE A 290 -21.85 8.62 -15.65
CA ILE A 290 -22.18 9.91 -16.26
C ILE A 290 -23.61 10.29 -15.87
N ILE A 291 -23.73 11.15 -14.86
CA ILE A 291 -25.01 11.60 -14.31
C ILE A 291 -25.08 13.11 -14.41
N LYS A 292 -26.26 13.65 -14.74
CA LYS A 292 -26.46 15.08 -15.01
C LYS A 292 -25.98 16.00 -13.86
N ASN A 293 -26.06 15.53 -12.62
CA ASN A 293 -25.67 16.30 -11.42
C ASN A 293 -24.24 16.00 -10.94
N VAL A 294 -23.44 15.30 -11.76
CA VAL A 294 -22.06 14.95 -11.44
C VAL A 294 -21.13 15.69 -12.39
N THR A 295 -20.24 16.50 -11.82
CA THR A 295 -19.15 17.16 -12.53
C THR A 295 -17.84 16.46 -12.22
N TYR A 296 -16.87 16.60 -13.12
CA TYR A 296 -15.58 15.94 -13.04
C TYR A 296 -14.47 16.94 -13.33
N CYS A 297 -13.42 16.91 -12.50
CA CYS A 297 -12.18 17.66 -12.68
C CYS A 297 -10.96 16.74 -12.45
N ASP A 298 -9.84 17.05 -13.09
CA ASP A 298 -8.59 16.30 -12.88
C ASP A 298 -7.94 16.62 -11.52
N ASP A 299 -8.17 17.84 -11.00
CA ASP A 299 -7.56 18.39 -9.79
C ASP A 299 -8.46 19.45 -9.11
N LEU A 300 -8.14 19.79 -7.85
CA LEU A 300 -8.92 20.73 -7.04
C LEU A 300 -8.83 22.18 -7.56
N ALA A 301 -7.73 22.54 -8.22
CA ALA A 301 -7.54 23.87 -8.80
C ALA A 301 -8.43 24.12 -10.03
N GLY A 302 -8.83 23.06 -10.73
CA GLY A 302 -9.76 23.09 -11.86
C GLY A 302 -11.23 23.21 -11.47
N VAL A 303 -11.56 23.06 -10.19
CA VAL A 303 -12.94 23.15 -9.70
C VAL A 303 -13.42 24.61 -9.78
N ASN A 304 -14.37 24.86 -10.68
CA ASN A 304 -15.02 26.16 -10.83
C ASN A 304 -16.52 26.03 -10.50
N GLU A 305 -17.12 27.10 -9.98
CA GLU A 305 -18.59 27.24 -9.87
C GLU A 305 -19.31 26.11 -9.10
N LEU A 306 -18.88 25.85 -7.86
CA LEU A 306 -19.67 24.99 -6.96
C LEU A 306 -20.87 25.74 -6.40
N ASP A 307 -21.99 25.04 -6.18
CA ASP A 307 -23.08 25.55 -5.34
C ASP A 307 -22.72 25.32 -3.85
N ASP A 308 -23.26 26.12 -2.94
CA ASP A 308 -22.94 26.01 -1.51
C ASP A 308 -23.37 24.66 -0.92
N ASP A 309 -24.23 23.87 -1.55
CA ASP A 309 -24.63 22.53 -1.10
C ASP A 309 -23.80 21.38 -1.73
N SER A 310 -22.77 21.71 -2.52
CA SER A 310 -22.01 20.72 -3.31
C SER A 310 -21.21 19.74 -2.45
N ILE A 311 -21.08 18.50 -2.94
CA ILE A 311 -20.20 17.46 -2.39
C ILE A 311 -19.02 17.23 -3.35
N VAL A 312 -17.80 17.33 -2.83
CA VAL A 312 -16.55 17.18 -3.58
C VAL A 312 -15.81 15.93 -3.11
N PHE A 313 -15.67 14.94 -3.98
CA PHE A 313 -14.80 13.78 -3.76
C PHE A 313 -13.41 14.06 -4.30
N CYS A 314 -12.38 13.79 -3.49
CA CYS A 314 -10.98 13.87 -3.90
C CYS A 314 -10.16 12.82 -3.17
N THR A 315 -8.90 12.64 -3.55
CA THR A 315 -7.99 11.78 -2.79
C THR A 315 -7.47 12.51 -1.56
N LYS A 316 -7.00 11.77 -0.56
CA LYS A 316 -6.31 12.36 0.59
C LYS A 316 -5.11 13.21 0.15
N GLU A 317 -4.32 12.70 -0.79
CA GLU A 317 -3.12 13.40 -1.27
C GLU A 317 -3.48 14.68 -2.00
N GLU A 318 -4.49 14.66 -2.87
CA GLU A 318 -4.97 15.87 -3.58
C GLU A 318 -5.44 16.93 -2.58
N PHE A 319 -6.20 16.53 -1.55
CA PHE A 319 -6.64 17.44 -0.50
C PHE A 319 -5.47 18.01 0.30
N ASP A 320 -4.60 17.15 0.85
CA ASP A 320 -3.48 17.57 1.68
C ASP A 320 -2.53 18.51 0.91
N VAL A 321 -2.14 18.10 -0.30
CA VAL A 321 -1.22 18.86 -1.16
C VAL A 321 -1.79 20.23 -1.48
N THR A 322 -3.07 20.33 -1.81
CA THR A 322 -3.71 21.61 -2.13
C THR A 322 -3.87 22.47 -0.87
N ASN A 323 -4.46 21.92 0.20
CA ASN A 323 -4.78 22.62 1.43
C ASN A 323 -3.53 23.18 2.12
N ASN A 324 -2.47 22.38 2.23
CA ASN A 324 -1.23 22.79 2.88
C ASN A 324 -0.39 23.76 2.03
N SER A 325 -0.83 24.05 0.80
CA SER A 325 -0.11 24.92 -0.13
C SER A 325 -0.79 26.26 -0.39
N ILE A 326 -1.98 26.51 0.16
CA ILE A 326 -2.79 27.72 -0.07
C ILE A 326 -1.99 29.01 0.14
N ASP A 327 -1.14 29.05 1.17
CA ASP A 327 -0.36 30.25 1.54
C ASP A 327 1.01 30.34 0.86
N ASN A 328 1.41 29.35 0.07
CA ASN A 328 2.75 29.29 -0.57
C ASN A 328 2.84 30.15 -1.86
N GLY A 329 2.00 31.18 -2.03
CA GLY A 329 1.93 32.01 -3.25
C GLY A 329 3.29 32.55 -3.73
N ALA A 330 4.19 32.88 -2.80
CA ALA A 330 5.55 33.33 -3.10
C ALA A 330 6.43 32.25 -3.78
N TYR A 331 6.32 30.99 -3.34
CA TYR A 331 7.07 29.86 -3.91
C TYR A 331 6.73 29.63 -5.38
N TYR A 332 5.45 29.78 -5.75
CA TYR A 332 5.01 29.60 -7.14
C TYR A 332 5.40 30.76 -8.06
N GLY A 333 5.34 31.99 -7.55
CA GLY A 333 5.80 33.16 -8.31
C GLY A 333 7.27 33.04 -8.71
N GLU A 334 8.09 32.50 -7.81
CA GLU A 334 9.52 32.25 -8.04
C GLU A 334 9.76 31.13 -9.06
N MET A 335 9.10 29.97 -8.91
CA MET A 335 9.22 28.85 -9.86
C MET A 335 8.77 29.21 -11.29
N ILE A 336 7.67 29.94 -11.43
CA ILE A 336 7.16 30.40 -12.74
C ILE A 336 8.15 31.41 -13.36
N GLY A 337 8.77 32.27 -12.53
CA GLY A 337 9.81 33.19 -12.97
C GLY A 337 11.02 32.46 -13.57
N VAL A 338 11.48 31.38 -12.94
CA VAL A 338 12.62 30.57 -13.41
C VAL A 338 12.29 29.86 -14.73
N LEU A 339 11.13 29.19 -14.83
CA LEU A 339 10.73 28.47 -16.05
C LEU A 339 10.52 29.40 -17.26
N ASN A 340 10.05 30.63 -17.03
CA ASN A 340 9.87 31.61 -18.11
C ASN A 340 11.20 32.23 -18.60
N LYS A 341 12.22 32.33 -17.73
CA LYS A 341 13.55 32.80 -18.13
C LYS A 341 14.24 31.83 -19.09
N GLU A 342 14.18 30.52 -18.85
CA GLU A 342 14.78 29.51 -19.74
C GLU A 342 14.11 29.45 -21.14
N ASN A 343 12.80 29.70 -21.23
CA ASN A 343 12.09 29.80 -22.51
C ASN A 343 12.43 31.09 -23.28
N GLY A 344 12.77 32.17 -22.57
CA GLY A 344 13.23 33.43 -23.16
C GLY A 344 14.68 33.38 -23.67
N GLU A 345 15.55 32.60 -23.04
CA GLU A 345 16.95 32.50 -23.43
C GLU A 345 17.19 31.51 -24.58
N SER A 346 16.41 30.43 -24.66
CA SER A 346 16.48 29.50 -25.81
C SER A 346 16.03 30.13 -27.14
N THR A 347 15.10 31.09 -27.11
CA THR A 347 14.65 31.81 -28.31
C THR A 347 15.57 32.97 -28.71
N ASN A 348 16.39 33.49 -27.79
CA ASN A 348 17.38 34.53 -28.08
C ASN A 348 18.76 33.95 -28.48
N GLY A 349 19.11 32.74 -28.03
CA GLY A 349 20.32 32.03 -28.46
C GLY A 349 20.35 31.66 -29.95
N GLU A 350 19.20 31.24 -30.51
CA GLU A 350 19.11 30.91 -31.93
C GLU A 350 19.12 32.15 -32.84
N LYS A 351 18.56 33.29 -32.40
CA LYS A 351 18.66 34.55 -33.15
C LYS A 351 20.06 35.16 -33.08
N ALA A 352 20.79 34.99 -31.98
CA ALA A 352 22.18 35.44 -31.86
C ALA A 352 23.15 34.61 -32.72
N GLN A 353 22.94 33.28 -32.84
CA GLN A 353 23.77 32.42 -33.71
C GLN A 353 23.46 32.59 -35.20
N VAL A 354 22.20 32.86 -35.59
CA VAL A 354 21.84 33.17 -36.98
C VAL A 354 22.37 34.55 -37.42
N THR A 355 22.54 35.49 -36.48
CA THR A 355 23.11 36.82 -36.78
C THR A 355 24.65 36.76 -36.85
N ARG A 356 25.33 35.95 -36.03
CA ARG A 356 26.79 35.74 -36.14
C ARG A 356 27.21 34.92 -37.36
N ALA A 357 26.40 33.96 -37.83
CA ALA A 357 26.67 33.20 -39.05
C ALA A 357 26.44 34.01 -40.35
N LYS A 358 25.69 35.12 -40.31
CA LYS A 358 25.50 36.03 -41.45
C LYS A 358 26.54 37.16 -41.56
N VAL A 359 27.33 37.40 -40.52
CA VAL A 359 28.40 38.42 -40.52
C VAL A 359 29.77 37.85 -40.90
N LEU A 360 29.98 36.53 -40.78
CA LEU A 360 31.27 35.87 -41.12
C LEU A 360 31.38 35.35 -42.58
N ASN A 361 30.38 35.60 -43.44
CA ASN A 361 30.42 35.25 -44.87
C ASN A 361 30.47 36.48 -45.83
N LYS A 362 30.78 37.66 -45.29
CA LYS A 362 31.08 38.88 -46.06
C LYS A 362 32.37 39.50 -45.54
N GLU A 363 33.51 38.85 -45.81
CA GLU A 363 34.82 39.51 -45.91
C GLU A 363 35.86 38.47 -46.33
N ASN A 364 35.84 38.10 -47.61
CA ASN A 364 36.99 37.52 -48.29
C ASN A 364 37.27 38.38 -49.52
N GLY A 365 38.22 39.32 -49.38
CA GLY A 365 38.57 40.29 -50.41
C GLY A 365 39.82 41.12 -50.08
N LYS A 366 40.98 40.45 -50.05
CA LYS A 366 42.33 40.93 -50.46
C LYS A 366 43.03 42.12 -49.73
N SER A 367 44.28 41.82 -49.30
CA SER A 367 45.52 42.63 -49.40
C SER A 367 45.66 43.83 -48.42
N THR A 368 46.76 44.16 -47.72
CA THR A 368 48.18 43.76 -47.67
C THR A 368 48.87 44.46 -46.47
N ASN A 369 49.90 43.82 -45.89
CA ASN A 369 51.11 44.33 -45.21
C ASN A 369 51.07 45.31 -44.00
N GLY A 370 51.82 44.94 -42.93
CA GLY A 370 52.80 45.84 -42.29
C GLY A 370 52.70 46.12 -40.78
N GLU A 371 53.46 45.35 -39.99
CA GLU A 371 54.19 45.67 -38.74
C GLU A 371 53.49 46.08 -37.41
N LYS A 372 53.65 45.17 -36.42
CA LYS A 372 54.06 45.30 -35.01
C LYS A 372 53.66 46.53 -34.17
N ALA A 373 52.89 46.29 -33.09
CA ALA A 373 53.28 46.65 -31.71
C ALA A 373 52.35 45.99 -30.67
N GLN A 374 52.95 45.53 -29.56
CA GLN A 374 52.31 45.09 -28.32
C GLN A 374 51.49 46.23 -27.68
N VAL A 375 50.43 45.90 -26.92
CA VAL A 375 50.24 46.26 -25.49
C VAL A 375 48.87 45.76 -24.97
N THR A 376 49.01 44.85 -24.01
CA THR A 376 48.26 44.49 -22.79
C THR A 376 47.05 45.32 -22.29
N ARG A 377 46.15 44.59 -21.59
CA ARG A 377 45.09 44.97 -20.60
C ARG A 377 43.70 45.33 -21.18
N ALA A 378 42.56 44.95 -20.60
CA ALA A 378 42.25 44.35 -19.30
C ALA A 378 41.07 43.37 -19.43
N LYS A 379 41.11 42.31 -18.61
CA LYS A 379 39.97 41.46 -18.28
C LYS A 379 39.06 42.24 -17.34
N GLU A 380 37.87 42.59 -17.77
CA GLU A 380 36.72 42.73 -16.87
C GLU A 380 35.91 41.45 -17.01
N ALA A 381 36.08 40.57 -16.02
CA ALA A 381 35.17 39.46 -15.81
C ALA A 381 33.92 40.03 -15.14
N VAL A 382 32.88 40.25 -15.92
CA VAL A 382 31.51 40.24 -15.39
C VAL A 382 31.19 38.76 -15.19
N VAL A 383 31.36 38.31 -13.96
CA VAL A 383 30.82 37.02 -13.51
C VAL A 383 29.34 37.30 -13.29
N ASP A 384 28.51 36.84 -14.24
CA ASP A 384 27.08 36.67 -13.98
C ASP A 384 26.94 35.64 -12.85
N GLU A 385 26.43 36.13 -11.72
CA GLU A 385 25.95 35.32 -10.61
C GLU A 385 24.59 34.71 -11.00
N ASP A 386 24.58 33.75 -11.92
CA ASP A 386 23.47 32.82 -12.00
C ASP A 386 23.65 31.75 -10.92
N SER A 387 22.66 31.70 -10.02
CA SER A 387 22.65 30.90 -8.80
C SER A 387 22.89 29.41 -9.07
N PRO A 388 23.91 28.78 -8.46
CA PRO A 388 24.13 27.33 -8.55
C PRO A 388 23.00 26.48 -7.91
N GLU A 389 22.00 27.09 -7.27
CA GLU A 389 20.87 26.37 -6.69
C GLU A 389 19.79 26.01 -7.71
N ASP A 390 19.54 26.87 -8.71
CA ASP A 390 18.48 26.66 -9.72
C ASP A 390 18.83 25.52 -10.68
N ASP A 391 20.09 25.47 -11.12
CA ASP A 391 20.65 24.41 -11.94
C ASP A 391 20.63 23.05 -11.20
N VAL A 392 20.88 23.06 -9.89
CA VAL A 392 20.82 21.85 -9.05
C VAL A 392 19.37 21.37 -8.88
N ARG A 393 18.41 22.29 -8.84
CA ARG A 393 16.98 21.98 -8.65
C ARG A 393 16.33 21.39 -9.89
N ILE A 394 16.56 21.98 -11.06
CA ILE A 394 16.12 21.42 -12.34
C ILE A 394 16.82 20.07 -12.59
N LYS A 395 18.09 19.95 -12.23
CA LYS A 395 18.81 18.66 -12.29
C LYS A 395 18.22 17.61 -11.35
N ARG A 396 17.70 17.97 -10.17
CA ARG A 396 16.99 17.06 -9.26
C ARG A 396 15.65 16.61 -9.83
N ILE A 397 14.87 17.51 -10.42
CA ILE A 397 13.63 17.18 -11.13
C ILE A 397 13.93 16.24 -12.31
N ASN A 398 14.96 16.55 -13.10
CA ASN A 398 15.43 15.73 -14.21
C ASN A 398 15.93 14.35 -13.78
N THR A 399 16.46 14.22 -12.56
CA THR A 399 16.90 12.95 -11.99
C THR A 399 15.72 12.15 -11.42
N ALA A 400 14.72 12.83 -10.83
CA ALA A 400 13.53 12.20 -10.25
C ALA A 400 12.51 11.69 -11.28
N LEU A 401 12.51 12.27 -12.48
CA LEU A 401 11.62 11.92 -13.60
C LEU A 401 12.28 11.01 -14.66
N GLY A 402 13.27 10.21 -14.23
CA GLY A 402 14.15 9.42 -15.09
C GLY A 402 13.46 8.73 -16.27
N GLY A 403 13.81 9.14 -17.50
CA GLY A 403 13.48 8.42 -18.74
C GLY A 403 12.27 8.94 -19.54
N ALA A 404 11.47 9.89 -19.04
CA ALA A 404 10.37 10.48 -19.81
C ALA A 404 10.86 11.44 -20.92
N ASP A 405 10.10 11.67 -21.99
CA ASP A 405 10.46 12.69 -22.99
C ASP A 405 10.47 14.10 -22.35
N LYS A 406 11.29 15.02 -22.87
CA LYS A 406 11.40 16.39 -22.34
C LYS A 406 10.02 17.08 -22.29
N ASN A 407 9.17 16.85 -23.28
CA ASN A 407 7.84 17.44 -23.34
C ASN A 407 6.88 16.81 -22.33
N GLU A 408 6.92 15.49 -22.14
CA GLU A 408 6.13 14.80 -21.11
C GLU A 408 6.48 15.28 -19.69
N ARG A 409 7.77 15.60 -19.46
CA ARG A 409 8.24 16.16 -18.19
C ARG A 409 7.77 17.59 -17.98
N ILE A 410 7.85 18.43 -19.01
CA ILE A 410 7.37 19.82 -18.95
C ILE A 410 5.86 19.82 -18.70
N ASP A 411 5.10 18.97 -19.41
CA ASP A 411 3.66 18.82 -19.18
C ASP A 411 3.35 18.33 -17.77
N PHE A 412 4.14 17.39 -17.24
CA PHE A 412 3.98 16.90 -15.88
C PHE A 412 4.24 18.01 -14.85
N ILE A 413 5.35 18.75 -14.99
CA ILE A 413 5.71 19.87 -14.11
C ILE A 413 4.64 20.97 -14.17
N ILE A 414 4.22 21.35 -15.39
CA ILE A 414 3.15 22.33 -15.59
C ILE A 414 1.86 21.84 -14.92
N ARG A 415 1.46 20.58 -15.09
CA ARG A 415 0.27 20.04 -14.41
C ARG A 415 0.42 20.05 -12.90
N SER A 416 1.55 19.64 -12.34
CA SER A 416 1.78 19.67 -10.89
C SER A 416 1.81 21.10 -10.33
N ILE A 417 2.31 22.07 -11.09
CA ILE A 417 2.26 23.50 -10.75
C ILE A 417 0.84 24.06 -10.89
N LEU A 418 0.09 23.65 -11.92
CA LEU A 418 -1.30 24.08 -12.15
C LEU A 418 -2.27 23.48 -11.12
N LYS A 419 -2.03 22.25 -10.65
CA LYS A 419 -2.64 21.71 -9.41
C LYS A 419 -2.41 22.65 -8.23
N GLY A 420 -1.29 23.36 -8.26
CA GLY A 420 -0.89 24.42 -7.34
C GLY A 420 -1.26 25.84 -7.74
N ASP A 421 -2.15 26.06 -8.70
CA ASP A 421 -2.75 27.39 -8.89
C ASP A 421 -3.66 27.70 -7.71
N THR A 422 -2.99 28.05 -6.61
CA THR A 422 -3.60 28.40 -5.34
C THR A 422 -4.52 29.58 -5.48
N THR A 423 -4.45 30.39 -6.54
CA THR A 423 -5.38 31.51 -6.74
C THR A 423 -6.79 30.98 -7.05
N ARG A 424 -6.88 29.93 -7.86
CA ARG A 424 -8.16 29.26 -8.17
C ARG A 424 -8.61 28.37 -7.03
N ALA A 425 -7.70 27.57 -6.47
CA ALA A 425 -8.01 26.75 -5.30
C ALA A 425 -8.43 27.60 -4.09
N LYS A 426 -7.84 28.79 -3.88
CA LYS A 426 -8.28 29.78 -2.88
C LYS A 426 -9.75 30.13 -3.05
N GLY A 427 -10.29 30.16 -4.27
CA GLY A 427 -11.72 30.35 -4.48
C GLY A 427 -12.58 29.30 -3.77
N LEU A 428 -12.16 28.04 -3.76
CA LEU A 428 -12.81 26.96 -3.02
C LEU A 428 -12.59 27.11 -1.50
N PHE A 429 -11.35 27.32 -1.08
CA PHE A 429 -10.99 27.38 0.35
C PHE A 429 -11.38 28.69 1.05
N ASN A 430 -11.70 29.75 0.30
CA ASN A 430 -12.26 31.00 0.83
C ASN A 430 -13.77 30.91 1.06
N ARG A 431 -14.42 29.86 0.54
CA ARG A 431 -15.84 29.60 0.82
C ARG A 431 -15.96 28.78 2.09
N LYS A 432 -17.17 28.75 2.64
CA LYS A 432 -17.48 27.88 3.76
C LYS A 432 -17.50 26.44 3.27
N TYR A 433 -16.60 25.61 3.78
CA TYR A 433 -16.58 24.17 3.52
C TYR A 433 -16.40 23.37 4.81
N SER A 434 -16.78 22.10 4.79
CA SER A 434 -16.47 21.12 5.82
C SER A 434 -15.77 19.90 5.23
N VAL A 435 -14.81 19.35 5.97
CA VAL A 435 -14.06 18.15 5.61
C VAL A 435 -14.64 16.96 6.34
N LEU A 436 -15.10 15.96 5.59
CA LEU A 436 -15.74 14.76 6.11
C LEU A 436 -14.77 13.57 6.00
N ASN A 437 -14.16 13.18 7.12
CA ASN A 437 -13.27 12.04 7.18
C ASN A 437 -14.04 10.73 7.36
N VAL A 438 -14.31 10.07 6.23
CA VAL A 438 -15.04 8.78 6.17
C VAL A 438 -14.12 7.56 6.14
N MET A 439 -12.81 7.77 5.96
CA MET A 439 -11.80 6.72 5.85
C MET A 439 -11.02 6.50 7.14
N GLY A 440 -11.17 7.38 8.14
CA GLY A 440 -10.36 7.37 9.36
C GLY A 440 -8.91 7.78 9.10
N TYR A 441 -8.66 8.61 8.09
CA TYR A 441 -7.32 9.10 7.78
C TYR A 441 -6.77 9.95 8.91
N ASP A 442 -5.46 9.87 9.15
CA ASP A 442 -4.74 10.82 9.99
C ASP A 442 -4.60 12.17 9.27
N MET A 443 -5.64 13.01 9.40
CA MET A 443 -5.75 14.35 8.83
C MET A 443 -6.69 15.23 9.65
N VAL A 444 -6.59 16.54 9.49
CA VAL A 444 -7.54 17.50 10.09
C VAL A 444 -8.87 17.42 9.36
N SER A 445 -9.95 17.23 10.11
CA SER A 445 -11.31 17.16 9.57
C SER A 445 -12.33 17.74 10.55
N ASP A 446 -13.37 18.37 10.04
CA ASP A 446 -14.48 18.90 10.86
C ASP A 446 -15.33 17.77 11.43
N TYR A 447 -15.50 16.69 10.67
CA TYR A 447 -16.29 15.54 11.06
C TYR A 447 -15.57 14.23 10.73
N SER A 448 -15.60 13.27 11.66
CA SER A 448 -15.19 11.89 11.41
C SER A 448 -16.42 10.99 11.48
N PHE A 449 -16.57 10.10 10.50
CA PHE A 449 -17.70 9.18 10.43
C PHE A 449 -17.25 7.73 10.50
N ASP A 450 -17.99 6.93 11.26
CA ASP A 450 -17.96 5.49 11.09
C ASP A 450 -19.20 5.11 10.27
N LEU A 451 -19.02 4.99 8.96
CA LEU A 451 -20.07 4.52 8.05
C LEU A 451 -20.43 3.04 8.29
N ASN A 452 -19.83 2.42 9.31
CA ASN A 452 -20.04 1.04 9.77
C ASN A 452 -19.93 0.09 8.58
N LEU A 453 -18.86 0.26 7.79
CA LEU A 453 -18.81 -0.39 6.49
C LEU A 453 -18.45 -1.86 6.60
N ASN A 454 -17.70 -2.19 7.65
CA ASN A 454 -17.20 -3.52 7.93
C ASN A 454 -18.05 -4.19 9.01
N SER A 455 -18.10 -5.51 8.95
CA SER A 455 -18.82 -6.33 9.91
C SER A 455 -18.06 -6.48 11.22
N THR A 456 -18.83 -6.63 12.29
CA THR A 456 -18.27 -6.84 13.63
C THR A 456 -17.78 -8.27 13.81
N VAL A 457 -16.93 -8.50 14.82
CA VAL A 457 -16.49 -9.86 15.19
C VAL A 457 -17.67 -10.81 15.48
N PRO A 458 -18.71 -10.41 16.25
CA PRO A 458 -19.92 -11.23 16.42
C PRO A 458 -20.66 -11.59 15.12
N GLU A 459 -20.75 -10.65 14.18
CA GLU A 459 -21.35 -10.89 12.86
C GLU A 459 -20.53 -11.91 12.06
N MET A 460 -19.19 -11.78 12.06
CA MET A 460 -18.30 -12.77 11.45
C MET A 460 -18.49 -14.16 12.06
N ARG A 461 -18.61 -14.27 13.38
CA ARG A 461 -18.84 -15.58 14.04
C ARG A 461 -20.14 -16.23 13.59
N THR A 462 -21.22 -15.45 13.55
CA THR A 462 -22.53 -15.91 13.10
C THR A 462 -22.43 -16.43 11.66
N PHE A 463 -21.70 -15.72 10.81
CA PHE A 463 -21.55 -16.08 9.40
C PHE A 463 -20.62 -17.28 9.16
N TYR A 464 -19.52 -17.41 9.90
CA TYR A 464 -18.50 -18.44 9.69
C TYR A 464 -18.63 -19.68 10.60
N GLY A 465 -19.69 -19.77 11.41
CA GLY A 465 -19.97 -20.93 12.26
C GLY A 465 -19.11 -21.00 13.53
N ASP A 466 -18.92 -19.85 14.21
CA ASP A 466 -18.20 -19.66 15.48
C ASP A 466 -16.73 -20.17 15.49
N PRO A 467 -15.87 -19.68 14.58
CA PRO A 467 -14.44 -20.04 14.56
C PRO A 467 -13.66 -19.38 15.71
N VAL A 468 -12.46 -19.89 15.99
CA VAL A 468 -11.48 -19.15 16.82
C VAL A 468 -10.93 -17.98 16.04
N ILE A 469 -10.83 -16.80 16.67
CA ILE A 469 -10.37 -15.57 16.01
C ILE A 469 -8.99 -15.20 16.54
N ILE A 470 -8.09 -14.95 15.59
CA ILE A 470 -6.73 -14.47 15.80
C ILE A 470 -6.68 -13.09 15.17
N SER A 471 -6.56 -12.05 15.98
CA SER A 471 -6.70 -10.67 15.54
C SER A 471 -5.51 -9.84 15.95
N ASN A 472 -5.07 -8.92 15.10
CA ASN A 472 -4.12 -7.87 15.48
C ASN A 472 -4.75 -6.73 16.33
N SER A 473 -6.02 -6.88 16.70
CA SER A 473 -6.76 -5.99 17.61
C SER A 473 -7.48 -6.81 18.69
N GLY A 474 -7.49 -6.30 19.92
CA GLY A 474 -8.17 -6.92 21.07
C GLY A 474 -9.69 -6.69 21.14
N ASN A 475 -10.27 -5.88 20.26
CA ASN A 475 -11.66 -5.45 20.38
C ASN A 475 -12.65 -6.57 19.97
N GLY A 476 -13.56 -6.92 20.88
CA GLY A 476 -14.66 -7.86 20.61
C GLY A 476 -14.26 -9.34 20.60
N LEU A 477 -13.07 -9.67 21.13
CA LEU A 477 -12.59 -11.04 21.28
C LEU A 477 -13.25 -11.76 22.46
N LYS A 478 -13.49 -13.07 22.32
CA LYS A 478 -13.94 -13.99 23.39
C LYS A 478 -12.73 -14.61 24.12
N GLU A 479 -12.97 -15.31 25.24
CA GLU A 479 -11.89 -15.94 26.05
C GLU A 479 -10.97 -16.89 25.28
N ASN A 480 -11.48 -17.58 24.25
CA ASN A 480 -10.69 -18.53 23.44
C ASN A 480 -10.01 -17.88 22.22
N ASP A 481 -10.14 -16.56 22.04
CA ASP A 481 -9.52 -15.83 20.93
C ASP A 481 -8.11 -15.36 21.28
N ILE A 482 -7.36 -15.01 20.25
CA ILE A 482 -5.96 -14.62 20.35
C ILE A 482 -5.80 -13.19 19.85
N ALA A 483 -5.44 -12.28 20.75
CA ALA A 483 -4.94 -10.96 20.38
C ALA A 483 -3.44 -11.06 20.06
N VAL A 484 -3.04 -10.63 18.87
CA VAL A 484 -1.66 -10.69 18.37
C VAL A 484 -1.07 -9.29 18.33
N THR A 485 0.09 -9.10 18.94
CA THR A 485 0.87 -7.87 18.79
C THR A 485 1.93 -8.00 17.69
N ASP A 486 2.38 -6.87 17.15
CA ASP A 486 3.37 -6.82 16.04
C ASP A 486 4.77 -7.35 16.41
N GLU A 487 4.99 -7.69 17.67
CA GLU A 487 6.30 -8.03 18.24
C GLU A 487 6.44 -9.53 18.56
N GLU A 488 5.38 -10.30 18.30
CA GLU A 488 5.24 -11.69 18.73
C GLU A 488 5.07 -12.64 17.54
N VAL A 489 5.56 -13.86 17.71
CA VAL A 489 5.37 -14.98 16.77
C VAL A 489 4.48 -16.01 17.45
N TYR A 490 3.41 -16.41 16.76
CA TYR A 490 2.41 -17.32 17.28
C TYR A 490 2.52 -18.65 16.56
N VAL A 491 2.70 -19.74 17.30
CA VAL A 491 2.69 -21.10 16.75
C VAL A 491 1.36 -21.75 17.10
N ILE A 492 0.57 -22.12 16.09
CA ILE A 492 -0.80 -22.60 16.28
C ILE A 492 -0.87 -24.10 15.99
N ASN A 493 -1.26 -24.89 16.99
CA ASN A 493 -1.52 -26.31 16.86
C ASN A 493 -2.90 -26.56 16.27
N VAL A 494 -3.02 -26.53 14.95
CA VAL A 494 -4.29 -26.67 14.22
C VAL A 494 -5.07 -27.98 14.52
N PRO A 495 -4.45 -29.12 14.87
CA PRO A 495 -5.16 -30.33 15.30
C PRO A 495 -6.05 -30.14 16.55
N ASN A 496 -5.60 -29.40 17.57
CA ASN A 496 -6.30 -29.25 18.85
C ASN A 496 -6.70 -27.80 19.21
N VAL A 497 -6.30 -26.82 18.39
CA VAL A 497 -6.38 -25.36 18.66
C VAL A 497 -5.72 -24.97 19.98
N ASP A 498 -4.64 -25.66 20.34
CA ASP A 498 -3.68 -25.15 21.33
C ASP A 498 -2.75 -24.15 20.63
N TYR A 499 -2.32 -23.08 21.30
CA TYR A 499 -1.38 -22.11 20.72
C TYR A 499 -0.28 -21.75 21.70
N TYR A 500 0.89 -21.39 21.15
CA TYR A 500 2.04 -20.92 21.91
C TYR A 500 2.45 -19.54 21.39
N THR A 501 2.62 -18.58 22.31
CA THR A 501 3.04 -17.20 22.01
C THR A 501 4.52 -17.04 22.39
N TYR A 502 5.32 -16.45 21.48
CA TYR A 502 6.71 -16.09 21.75
C TYR A 502 6.92 -14.59 21.49
N SER A 503 7.42 -13.86 22.50
CA SER A 503 7.83 -12.45 22.36
C SER A 503 9.32 -12.36 22.03
N ILE A 504 9.66 -11.73 20.89
CA ILE A 504 11.05 -11.64 20.43
C ILE A 504 11.87 -10.65 21.28
N LYS A 505 11.23 -9.65 21.91
CA LYS A 505 11.95 -8.62 22.70
C LYS A 505 12.45 -9.11 24.07
N ASN A 506 11.88 -10.19 24.62
CA ASN A 506 12.17 -10.67 25.98
C ASN A 506 12.96 -11.98 26.01
N ALA A 507 13.57 -12.40 24.89
CA ALA A 507 14.30 -13.67 24.77
C ALA A 507 15.52 -13.78 25.72
N GLU A 508 15.96 -12.69 26.36
CA GLU A 508 17.04 -12.74 27.36
C GLU A 508 16.60 -13.10 28.79
N ARG A 509 15.30 -13.18 29.10
CA ARG A 509 14.84 -13.44 30.48
C ARG A 509 13.55 -14.24 30.57
N MET A 510 13.60 -15.54 30.27
CA MET A 510 12.64 -16.49 30.85
C MET A 510 13.34 -17.77 31.30
N SER A 511 13.05 -18.16 32.53
CA SER A 511 13.38 -19.47 33.08
C SER A 511 12.70 -20.55 32.24
N ALA A 512 13.50 -21.37 31.55
CA ALA A 512 13.09 -22.41 30.62
C ALA A 512 12.40 -23.58 31.36
N GLY A 513 11.12 -23.38 31.69
CA GLY A 513 10.22 -24.42 32.16
C GLY A 513 9.45 -25.09 31.02
N ASP A 514 9.06 -24.33 29.99
CA ASP A 514 8.17 -24.83 28.95
C ASP A 514 8.52 -24.26 27.56
N ASN A 515 8.80 -25.20 26.65
CA ASN A 515 8.77 -25.10 25.19
C ASN A 515 9.99 -24.47 24.46
N LEU A 516 10.86 -25.38 24.02
CA LEU A 516 11.70 -25.24 22.84
C LEU A 516 10.92 -25.73 21.62
N LEU A 517 10.78 -24.92 20.57
CA LEU A 517 10.84 -25.32 19.15
C LEU A 517 10.77 -24.05 18.28
N LEU A 518 11.93 -23.55 17.87
CA LEU A 518 12.05 -22.70 16.68
C LEU A 518 13.13 -23.29 15.77
N PHE A 519 12.68 -23.75 14.61
CA PHE A 519 13.52 -23.94 13.44
C PHE A 519 13.90 -22.56 12.89
N ASP A 520 15.08 -22.07 13.28
CA ASP A 520 15.94 -21.30 12.37
C ASP A 520 17.39 -21.68 12.67
N GLY A 521 18.14 -21.99 11.62
CA GLY A 521 19.52 -22.46 11.64
C GLY A 521 20.54 -21.38 12.03
N LYS A 522 20.18 -20.50 12.98
CA LYS A 522 21.02 -19.38 13.43
C LYS A 522 21.39 -19.41 14.91
N ILE A 523 20.84 -20.33 15.70
CA ILE A 523 21.26 -20.50 17.09
C ILE A 523 22.60 -21.27 17.08
N ARG A 524 23.70 -20.51 17.05
CA ARG A 524 25.05 -21.01 17.28
C ARG A 524 25.41 -20.77 18.75
N ASN A 525 25.86 -21.82 19.44
CA ASN A 525 26.54 -21.72 20.74
C ASN A 525 25.73 -21.07 21.88
N GLU A 526 24.49 -21.48 22.10
CA GLU A 526 23.71 -21.01 23.26
C GLU A 526 23.54 -22.04 24.36
N ARG A 527 23.58 -21.55 25.60
CA ARG A 527 23.61 -22.29 26.85
C ARG A 527 22.20 -22.30 27.44
N LEU A 528 21.59 -23.47 27.54
CA LEU A 528 20.23 -23.62 28.06
C LEU A 528 20.24 -24.53 29.30
N ALA A 529 19.65 -24.07 30.40
CA ALA A 529 19.50 -24.83 31.64
C ALA A 529 18.14 -25.54 31.65
N CYS A 530 18.11 -26.86 31.91
CA CYS A 530 16.86 -27.63 32.01
C CYS A 530 17.02 -28.89 32.89
N THR A 531 15.91 -29.44 33.41
CA THR A 531 15.92 -30.59 34.33
C THR A 531 15.98 -31.96 33.61
N ARG A 532 16.94 -32.80 34.04
CA ARG A 532 17.46 -34.00 33.35
C ARG A 532 16.47 -35.12 33.01
N ASN A 533 15.39 -35.29 33.79
CA ASN A 533 14.51 -36.47 33.66
C ASN A 533 13.46 -36.34 32.55
N ARG A 534 13.03 -35.11 32.22
CA ARG A 534 12.01 -34.86 31.20
C ARG A 534 12.62 -34.89 29.78
N LEU A 535 13.83 -34.35 29.60
CA LEU A 535 14.56 -34.43 28.32
C LEU A 535 14.92 -35.87 27.94
N LYS A 536 15.43 -36.69 28.87
CA LYS A 536 15.82 -38.08 28.55
C LYS A 536 14.67 -38.92 27.95
N ARG A 537 13.41 -38.64 28.34
CA ARG A 537 12.23 -39.33 27.79
C ARG A 537 11.94 -38.86 26.35
N MET A 538 11.87 -37.54 26.14
CA MET A 538 11.63 -36.95 24.81
C MET A 538 12.73 -37.32 23.79
N PHE A 539 13.99 -37.35 24.23
CA PHE A 539 15.11 -37.62 23.33
C PHE A 539 15.13 -39.06 22.82
N ARG A 540 14.74 -40.03 23.67
CA ARG A 540 14.54 -41.44 23.26
C ARG A 540 13.44 -41.61 22.21
N GLU A 541 12.46 -40.71 22.21
CA GLU A 541 11.29 -40.79 21.31
C GLU A 541 11.54 -40.09 19.97
N THR A 542 12.50 -39.16 19.89
CA THR A 542 12.63 -38.23 18.74
C THR A 542 13.99 -38.31 18.02
N TYR A 543 15.04 -38.84 18.65
CA TYR A 543 16.41 -38.80 18.14
C TYR A 543 17.06 -40.19 18.10
N TYR A 544 18.03 -40.37 17.21
CA TYR A 544 18.85 -41.59 17.20
C TYR A 544 19.97 -41.44 18.23
N LEU A 545 20.08 -42.40 19.15
CA LEU A 545 21.12 -42.46 20.17
C LEU A 545 22.28 -43.31 19.65
N TYR A 546 23.48 -42.73 19.59
CA TYR A 546 24.71 -43.44 19.26
C TYR A 546 25.82 -42.99 20.20
N ASP A 547 26.48 -43.94 20.86
CA ASP A 547 27.57 -43.70 21.82
C ASP A 547 27.26 -42.65 22.90
N GLY A 548 26.06 -42.70 23.48
CA GLY A 548 25.64 -41.77 24.53
C GLY A 548 25.30 -40.35 24.04
N GLN A 549 25.36 -40.09 22.73
CA GLN A 549 25.04 -38.81 22.10
C GLN A 549 23.77 -38.94 21.23
N TYR A 550 22.98 -37.87 21.18
CA TYR A 550 21.76 -37.82 20.36
C TYR A 550 22.02 -37.07 19.07
N PHE A 551 21.51 -37.61 17.97
CA PHE A 551 21.71 -37.06 16.63
C PHE A 551 20.38 -36.64 16.03
N PHE A 552 20.37 -35.45 15.41
CA PHE A 552 19.24 -34.99 14.61
C PHE A 552 19.15 -35.80 13.32
N PRO A 553 18.02 -36.48 13.04
CA PRO A 553 17.85 -37.17 11.77
C PRO A 553 17.98 -36.19 10.59
N GLY A 554 18.95 -36.43 9.70
CA GLY A 554 19.17 -35.60 8.51
C GLY A 554 19.89 -34.27 8.73
N LEU A 555 20.36 -33.97 9.95
CA LEU A 555 21.21 -32.81 10.23
C LEU A 555 22.58 -33.26 10.76
N ARG A 556 23.64 -32.57 10.32
CA ARG A 556 25.01 -32.69 10.83
C ARG A 556 25.18 -32.02 12.19
N LYS A 557 24.31 -32.36 13.15
CA LYS A 557 24.30 -31.80 14.50
C LYS A 557 24.25 -32.89 15.56
N LYS A 558 25.23 -32.88 16.46
CA LYS A 558 25.31 -33.77 17.61
C LYS A 558 24.87 -33.03 18.85
N VAL A 559 24.22 -33.75 19.74
CA VAL A 559 23.63 -33.21 20.96
C VAL A 559 24.05 -34.09 22.14
N TRP A 560 24.59 -33.47 23.18
CA TRP A 560 24.95 -34.19 24.40
C TRP A 560 24.67 -33.35 25.65
N PHE A 561 24.73 -34.04 26.79
CA PHE A 561 24.49 -33.48 28.10
C PHE A 561 25.77 -33.55 28.92
N ASP A 562 26.08 -32.47 29.63
CA ASP A 562 26.99 -32.50 30.77
C ASP A 562 26.27 -31.87 31.96
N ASN A 563 25.98 -32.67 32.98
CA ASN A 563 25.10 -32.32 34.10
C ASN A 563 23.71 -31.82 33.66
N ASP A 564 23.29 -30.63 34.09
CA ASP A 564 22.04 -29.96 33.72
C ASP A 564 22.24 -28.98 32.54
N VAL A 565 23.36 -29.10 31.83
CA VAL A 565 23.75 -28.24 30.73
C VAL A 565 23.67 -28.99 29.41
N PHE A 566 23.03 -28.34 28.44
CA PHE A 566 22.77 -28.85 27.11
C PHE A 566 23.75 -28.26 26.08
N TYR A 567 24.29 -29.11 25.20
CA TYR A 567 25.24 -28.72 24.16
C TYR A 567 24.76 -29.16 22.78
N ILE A 568 24.92 -28.28 21.78
CA ILE A 568 24.71 -28.58 20.36
C ILE A 568 25.96 -28.19 19.61
N GLU A 569 26.50 -29.10 18.81
CA GLU A 569 27.65 -28.85 17.95
C GLU A 569 27.38 -29.40 16.54
N ASP A 570 27.85 -28.67 15.53
CA ASP A 570 27.87 -29.17 14.16
C ASP A 570 28.98 -30.24 14.05
N TYR A 571 28.77 -31.34 13.32
CA TYR A 571 29.80 -32.39 13.12
C TYR A 571 29.92 -32.88 11.68
#